data_AF-A0A6A6XNQ3-F1
#
_entry.id   AF-A0A6A6XNQ3-F1
#
_cell.length_a   1.000
_cell.length_b   1.000
_cell.length_c   1.000
_cell.angle_alpha   90.00
_cell.angle_beta   90.00
_cell.angle_gamma   90.00
#
_symmetry.space_group_name_H-M   'P 1'
#
loop_
_entity.id
_entity.type
_entity.pdbx_description
1 polymer ?
#
loop_
_entity_poly.entity_id
_entity_poly.type
_entity_poly.pdbx_seq_one_letter_code
_entity_poly.pdbx_strand_id
1 'polypeptide(L)'
;MAPTLLLIRHAQALHNVASDWSLHDPPLSELGEQQCAELQESLKKAQIADEVELIVVSAMRRTLQTAALGLDWLITEKKIEVLPDAGWQENADKPCDTGCPITTMASEFPAFDFSKVDPLYPDKTTNLATNPYAFTRRAILARGQTCLKSLYMRPEKVIAVVSHSGFLRTAVCHRRFFNADWRVFDFDEEAMEESKRKGEGLDGEGEFLLKEWKETEENGGGMGRSEKGIIKVLPTDFPPDEVDGEAVDEVPGHKVAQWEKREKFQAEQLKGCA
;
A
#
# COMPACT_ATOMS: atom_id res chain seq x y z
N MET A 1 -6.66 -22.22 1.25
CA MET A 1 -7.60 -21.15 0.87
C MET A 1 -6.86 -19.85 1.10
N ALA A 2 -7.10 -18.84 0.27
CA ALA A 2 -6.53 -17.52 0.50
C ALA A 2 -7.04 -16.93 1.83
N PRO A 3 -6.24 -16.13 2.55
CA PRO A 3 -6.67 -15.51 3.80
C PRO A 3 -7.80 -14.51 3.58
N THR A 4 -8.69 -14.43 4.56
CA THR A 4 -9.56 -13.26 4.76
C THR A 4 -8.72 -12.12 5.33
N LEU A 5 -8.95 -10.90 4.84
CA LEU A 5 -8.21 -9.72 5.25
C LEU A 5 -9.09 -8.80 6.11
N LEU A 6 -8.65 -8.52 7.32
CA LEU A 6 -9.20 -7.48 8.18
C LEU A 6 -8.37 -6.20 8.00
N LEU A 7 -8.81 -5.30 7.12
CA LEU A 7 -8.09 -4.06 6.82
C LEU A 7 -8.51 -2.95 7.79
N ILE A 8 -7.55 -2.27 8.39
CA ILE A 8 -7.74 -1.25 9.43
C ILE A 8 -6.96 0.01 9.03
N ARG A 9 -7.60 1.18 9.10
CA ARG A 9 -6.89 2.46 9.00
C ARG A 9 -6.38 2.88 10.38
N HIS A 10 -5.18 3.44 10.45
CA HIS A 10 -4.68 4.07 11.68
C HIS A 10 -5.67 5.09 12.30
N ALA A 11 -5.59 5.28 13.61
CA ALA A 11 -6.35 6.29 14.33
C ALA A 11 -5.85 7.72 14.05
N GLN A 12 -6.53 8.75 14.53
CA GLN A 12 -6.14 10.14 14.28
C GLN A 12 -4.71 10.43 14.75
N ALA A 13 -3.90 11.03 13.86
CA ALA A 13 -2.56 11.52 14.17
C ALA A 13 -2.51 13.05 14.20
N LEU A 14 -1.44 13.61 14.79
CA LEU A 14 -1.32 15.07 15.02
C LEU A 14 -1.43 15.91 13.73
N HIS A 15 -0.93 15.41 12.59
CA HIS A 15 -1.10 16.09 11.30
C HIS A 15 -2.56 16.23 10.87
N ASN A 16 -3.43 15.29 11.25
CA ASN A 16 -4.87 15.37 10.95
C ASN A 16 -5.55 16.48 11.75
N VAL A 17 -5.05 16.77 12.97
CA VAL A 17 -5.60 17.81 13.84
C VAL A 17 -5.15 19.19 13.37
N ALA A 18 -3.85 19.35 13.15
CA ALA A 18 -3.25 20.64 12.80
C ALA A 18 -3.40 21.00 11.31
N SER A 19 -3.84 20.05 10.47
CA SER A 19 -3.71 20.15 9.01
C SER A 19 -2.27 20.50 8.58
N ASP A 20 -1.30 20.03 9.36
CA ASP A 20 0.12 20.30 9.20
C ASP A 20 0.82 19.07 8.60
N TRP A 21 1.01 19.13 7.29
CA TRP A 21 1.64 18.07 6.51
C TRP A 21 3.17 18.06 6.62
N SER A 22 3.75 19.04 7.34
CA SER A 22 5.20 19.14 7.58
C SER A 22 5.68 18.35 8.79
N LEU A 23 4.77 17.93 9.68
CA LEU A 23 5.09 17.08 10.81
C LEU A 23 5.58 15.72 10.30
N HIS A 24 6.83 15.39 10.57
CA HIS A 24 7.43 14.14 10.11
C HIS A 24 6.94 12.94 10.92
N ASP A 25 6.44 11.90 10.23
CA ASP A 25 5.94 10.64 10.81
C ASP A 25 5.14 10.81 12.12
N PRO A 26 4.11 11.65 12.14
CA PRO A 26 3.51 12.16 13.37
C PRO A 26 2.87 11.04 14.21
N PRO A 27 2.97 11.11 15.55
CA PRO A 27 2.28 10.19 16.44
C PRO A 27 0.76 10.41 16.42
N LEU A 28 0.03 9.47 17.02
CA LEU A 28 -1.38 9.62 17.36
C LEU A 28 -1.63 10.86 18.22
N SER A 29 -2.80 11.46 18.08
CA SER A 29 -3.31 12.47 19.01
C SER A 29 -3.96 11.79 20.22
N GLU A 30 -4.28 12.55 21.28
CA GLU A 30 -5.08 12.05 22.41
C GLU A 30 -6.43 11.47 21.94
N LEU A 31 -7.07 12.10 20.95
CA LEU A 31 -8.27 11.55 20.33
C LEU A 31 -7.99 10.27 19.54
N GLY A 32 -6.83 10.17 18.89
CA GLY A 32 -6.37 8.94 18.23
C GLY A 32 -6.22 7.77 19.21
N GLU A 33 -5.70 8.02 20.40
CA GLU A 33 -5.60 7.00 21.45
C GLU A 33 -6.99 6.55 21.93
N GLN A 34 -7.93 7.48 22.10
CA GLN A 34 -9.33 7.15 22.42
C GLN A 34 -9.98 6.32 21.30
N GLN A 35 -9.74 6.68 20.04
CA GLN A 35 -10.21 5.92 18.88
C GLN A 35 -9.64 4.49 18.86
N CYS A 36 -8.41 4.27 19.35
CA CYS A 36 -7.85 2.92 19.47
C CYS A 36 -8.61 2.08 20.51
N ALA A 37 -9.01 2.67 21.63
CA ALA A 37 -9.86 1.99 22.61
C ALA A 37 -11.22 1.59 22.03
N GLU A 38 -11.86 2.51 21.28
CA GLU A 38 -13.12 2.22 20.60
C GLU A 38 -12.98 1.13 19.52
N LEU A 39 -11.90 1.17 18.74
CA LEU A 39 -11.55 0.14 17.76
C LEU A 39 -11.43 -1.23 18.42
N GLN A 40 -10.71 -1.31 19.55
CA GLN A 40 -10.56 -2.54 20.32
C GLN A 40 -11.91 -3.07 20.82
N GLU A 41 -12.76 -2.20 21.39
CA GLU A 41 -14.08 -2.61 21.85
C GLU A 41 -14.99 -3.11 20.72
N SER A 42 -14.90 -2.50 19.54
CA SER A 42 -15.66 -2.91 18.36
C SER A 42 -15.18 -4.26 17.83
N LEU A 43 -13.87 -4.43 17.64
CA LEU A 43 -13.29 -5.68 17.16
C LEU A 43 -13.52 -6.84 18.13
N LYS A 44 -13.47 -6.62 19.46
CA LYS A 44 -13.81 -7.66 20.44
C LYS A 44 -15.27 -8.15 20.35
N LYS A 45 -16.17 -7.38 19.71
CA LYS A 45 -17.56 -7.79 19.44
C LYS A 45 -17.71 -8.47 18.08
N ALA A 46 -16.73 -8.33 17.20
CA ALA A 46 -16.74 -8.90 15.86
C ALA A 46 -16.07 -10.27 15.85
N GLN A 47 -16.81 -11.31 15.47
CA GLN A 47 -16.32 -12.69 15.45
C GLN A 47 -15.03 -12.86 14.64
N ILE A 48 -14.88 -12.11 13.54
CA ILE A 48 -13.69 -12.18 12.67
C ILE A 48 -12.38 -11.84 13.41
N ALA A 49 -12.42 -10.97 14.41
CA ALA A 49 -11.23 -10.60 15.18
C ALA A 49 -10.70 -11.78 16.00
N ASP A 50 -11.55 -12.76 16.33
CA ASP A 50 -11.13 -13.94 17.08
C ASP A 50 -10.32 -14.93 16.25
N GLU A 51 -10.45 -14.85 14.92
CA GLU A 51 -9.81 -15.73 13.95
C GLU A 51 -8.49 -15.19 13.40
N VAL A 52 -8.07 -13.98 13.82
CA VAL A 52 -6.81 -13.36 13.41
C VAL A 52 -5.62 -14.21 13.87
N GLU A 53 -4.77 -14.60 12.91
CA GLU A 53 -3.58 -15.42 13.12
C GLU A 53 -2.28 -14.65 12.84
N LEU A 54 -2.36 -13.48 12.19
CA LEU A 54 -1.23 -12.57 11.94
C LEU A 54 -1.70 -11.11 11.90
N ILE A 55 -0.87 -10.20 12.41
CA ILE A 55 -1.03 -8.76 12.23
C ILE A 55 0.10 -8.25 11.34
N VAL A 56 -0.23 -7.71 10.18
CA VAL A 56 0.70 -6.93 9.35
C VAL A 56 0.46 -5.45 9.62
N VAL A 57 1.51 -4.67 9.81
CA VAL A 57 1.41 -3.26 10.16
C VAL A 57 2.39 -2.44 9.35
N SER A 58 1.97 -1.28 8.84
CA SER A 58 2.96 -0.37 8.24
C SER A 58 4.02 0.01 9.28
N ALA A 59 5.28 0.08 8.87
CA ALA A 59 6.38 0.44 9.76
C ALA A 59 6.34 1.90 10.27
N MET A 60 5.32 2.70 9.92
CA MET A 60 5.17 4.09 10.38
C MET A 60 4.62 4.21 11.80
N ARG A 61 5.00 5.26 12.53
CA ARG A 61 4.72 5.44 13.96
C ARG A 61 3.24 5.31 14.31
N ARG A 62 2.35 6.03 13.61
CA ARG A 62 0.91 6.04 13.89
C ARG A 62 0.21 4.70 13.66
N THR A 63 0.67 3.90 12.68
CA THR A 63 0.13 2.55 12.45
C THR A 63 0.63 1.59 13.53
N LEU A 64 1.88 1.69 13.94
CA LEU A 64 2.45 0.91 15.05
C LEU A 64 1.75 1.22 16.38
N GLN A 65 1.49 2.50 16.68
CA GLN A 65 0.70 2.90 17.85
C GLN A 65 -0.74 2.40 17.77
N THR A 66 -1.38 2.47 16.60
CA THR A 66 -2.75 1.95 16.43
C THR A 66 -2.79 0.43 16.66
N ALA A 67 -1.81 -0.33 16.16
CA ALA A 67 -1.73 -1.76 16.41
C ALA A 67 -1.47 -2.05 17.90
N ALA A 68 -0.49 -1.38 18.51
CA ALA A 68 -0.13 -1.59 19.92
C ALA A 68 -1.28 -1.26 20.89
N LEU A 69 -2.08 -0.24 20.60
CA LEU A 69 -3.18 0.19 21.48
C LEU A 69 -4.52 -0.46 21.11
N GLY A 70 -4.84 -0.51 19.81
CA GLY A 70 -6.15 -0.91 19.29
C GLY A 70 -6.26 -2.39 18.93
N LEU A 71 -5.16 -3.16 19.00
CA LEU A 71 -5.13 -4.61 18.85
C LEU A 71 -4.39 -5.29 20.02
N ASP A 72 -4.23 -4.58 21.15
CA ASP A 72 -3.37 -5.02 22.27
C ASP A 72 -3.69 -6.45 22.71
N TRP A 73 -4.97 -6.80 22.91
CA TRP A 73 -5.36 -8.15 23.37
C TRP A 73 -4.95 -9.27 22.39
N LEU A 74 -4.91 -9.00 21.08
CA LEU A 74 -4.40 -9.98 20.11
C LEU A 74 -2.90 -10.19 20.31
N ILE A 75 -2.15 -9.12 20.57
CA ILE A 75 -0.70 -9.13 20.74
C ILE A 75 -0.31 -9.72 22.11
N THR A 76 -0.93 -9.26 23.19
CA THR A 76 -0.52 -9.54 24.56
C THR A 76 -1.19 -10.78 25.13
N GLU A 77 -2.49 -10.99 24.90
CA GLU A 77 -3.22 -12.14 25.44
C GLU A 77 -3.13 -13.33 24.48
N LYS A 78 -3.40 -13.12 23.18
CA LYS A 78 -3.36 -14.20 22.17
C LYS A 78 -1.99 -14.49 21.56
N LYS A 79 -1.00 -13.62 21.83
CA LYS A 79 0.39 -13.77 21.32
C LYS A 79 0.47 -13.85 19.80
N ILE A 80 -0.41 -13.13 19.10
CA ILE A 80 -0.37 -13.04 17.64
C ILE A 80 0.88 -12.27 17.21
N GLU A 81 1.58 -12.80 16.21
CA GLU A 81 2.76 -12.16 15.62
C GLU A 81 2.37 -10.83 14.97
N VAL A 82 3.19 -9.81 15.20
CA VAL A 82 3.10 -8.50 14.53
C VAL A 82 4.28 -8.37 13.59
N LEU A 83 3.99 -8.16 12.31
CA LEU A 83 4.97 -8.01 11.23
C LEU A 83 4.94 -6.57 10.68
N PRO A 84 5.87 -5.71 11.11
CA PRO A 84 6.13 -4.44 10.43
C PRO A 84 6.55 -4.66 8.98
N ASP A 85 5.95 -3.92 8.05
CA ASP A 85 6.20 -4.06 6.61
C ASP A 85 6.15 -2.69 5.90
N ALA A 86 7.19 -2.40 5.12
CA ALA A 86 7.34 -1.17 4.34
C ALA A 86 6.37 -1.07 3.16
N GLY A 87 5.81 -2.18 2.67
CA GLY A 87 4.81 -2.17 1.60
C GLY A 87 3.52 -1.43 1.98
N TRP A 88 3.18 -1.39 3.27
CA TRP A 88 1.91 -0.90 3.78
C TRP A 88 1.90 0.58 4.18
N GLN A 89 2.98 1.31 3.87
CA GLN A 89 3.13 2.75 4.11
C GLN A 89 2.07 3.59 3.37
N GLU A 90 1.87 4.83 3.81
CA GLU A 90 1.05 5.79 3.07
C GLU A 90 1.65 6.07 1.67
N ASN A 91 0.82 6.59 0.78
CA ASN A 91 1.16 6.73 -0.63
C ASN A 91 2.03 7.96 -0.97
N ALA A 92 1.81 9.11 -0.32
CA ALA A 92 2.53 10.34 -0.62
C ALA A 92 3.94 10.42 0.00
N ASP A 93 4.77 11.32 -0.52
CA ASP A 93 6.16 11.59 -0.10
C ASP A 93 6.30 12.85 0.78
N LYS A 94 5.18 13.38 1.27
CA LYS A 94 5.18 14.47 2.27
C LYS A 94 5.83 14.00 3.57
N PRO A 95 6.37 14.92 4.40
CA PRO A 95 6.94 14.56 5.70
C PRO A 95 6.00 13.74 6.59
N CYS A 96 4.71 14.07 6.63
CA CYS A 96 3.74 13.30 7.42
C CYS A 96 3.49 11.90 6.88
N ASP A 97 3.73 11.66 5.60
CA ASP A 97 3.52 10.37 4.94
C ASP A 97 4.81 9.59 4.74
N THR A 98 5.94 10.16 5.14
CA THR A 98 7.26 9.52 5.15
C THR A 98 7.58 9.04 6.57
N GLY A 99 8.01 7.78 6.69
CA GLY A 99 8.30 7.15 7.98
C GLY A 99 9.64 7.59 8.58
N CYS A 100 9.88 7.23 9.85
CA CYS A 100 11.20 7.36 10.46
C CYS A 100 12.14 6.19 10.11
N PRO A 101 13.47 6.33 10.25
CA PRO A 101 14.38 5.21 10.07
C PRO A 101 14.04 4.01 10.96
N ILE A 102 14.33 2.80 10.47
CA ILE A 102 14.08 1.53 11.20
C ILE A 102 14.72 1.56 12.59
N THR A 103 15.91 2.12 12.74
CA THR A 103 16.60 2.24 14.05
C THR A 103 15.80 3.05 15.06
N THR A 104 15.11 4.10 14.61
CA THR A 104 14.23 4.90 15.46
C THR A 104 12.98 4.09 15.84
N MET A 105 12.34 3.45 14.85
CA MET A 105 11.14 2.63 15.10
C MET A 105 11.42 1.45 16.03
N ALA A 106 12.53 0.73 15.84
CA ALA A 106 12.93 -0.37 16.71
C ALA A 106 13.24 0.09 18.15
N SER A 107 13.74 1.32 18.34
CA SER A 107 13.93 1.90 19.67
C SER A 107 12.63 2.29 20.35
N GLU A 108 11.64 2.77 19.60
CA GLU A 108 10.33 3.18 20.13
C GLU A 108 9.39 1.99 20.37
N PHE A 109 9.50 0.95 19.54
CA PHE A 109 8.66 -0.25 19.58
C PHE A 109 9.51 -1.53 19.73
N PRO A 110 10.23 -1.70 20.85
CA PRO A 110 11.17 -2.82 21.01
C PRO A 110 10.51 -4.20 21.07
N ALA A 111 9.17 -4.25 21.19
CA ALA A 111 8.40 -5.48 21.15
C ALA A 111 8.15 -6.00 19.72
N PHE A 112 8.38 -5.18 18.68
CA PHE A 112 8.18 -5.56 17.29
C PHE A 112 9.51 -5.87 16.60
N ASP A 113 9.49 -6.89 15.74
CA ASP A 113 10.66 -7.28 14.96
C ASP A 113 10.69 -6.54 13.62
N PHE A 114 11.63 -5.62 13.46
CA PHE A 114 11.83 -4.86 12.22
C PHE A 114 12.87 -5.50 11.29
N SER A 115 13.44 -6.67 11.62
CA SER A 115 14.53 -7.28 10.85
C SER A 115 14.16 -7.62 9.40
N LYS A 116 12.87 -7.78 9.11
CA LYS A 116 12.33 -8.08 7.78
C LYS A 116 11.86 -6.85 7.01
N VAL A 117 11.88 -5.65 7.62
CA VAL A 117 11.49 -4.42 6.93
C VAL A 117 12.54 -4.09 5.88
N ASP A 118 12.09 -3.81 4.65
CA ASP A 118 12.96 -3.46 3.53
C ASP A 118 13.90 -2.29 3.93
N PRO A 119 15.23 -2.46 3.84
CA PRO A 119 16.18 -1.39 4.16
C PRO A 119 16.04 -0.11 3.34
N LEU A 120 15.34 -0.15 2.19
CA LEU A 120 15.02 1.05 1.42
C LEU A 120 14.01 1.94 2.16
N TYR A 121 13.22 1.40 3.08
CA TYR A 121 12.38 2.19 3.97
C TYR A 121 13.21 3.21 4.79
N PRO A 122 12.78 4.47 4.93
CA PRO A 122 11.50 5.06 4.49
C PRO A 122 11.58 5.85 3.16
N ASP A 123 12.59 5.63 2.32
CA ASP A 123 12.84 6.47 1.14
C ASP A 123 11.79 6.29 0.04
N LYS A 124 11.22 7.41 -0.40
CA LYS A 124 10.24 7.50 -1.50
C LYS A 124 10.71 8.37 -2.66
N THR A 125 11.89 8.96 -2.56
CA THR A 125 12.30 10.07 -3.44
C THR A 125 13.49 9.72 -4.32
N THR A 126 14.34 8.78 -3.91
CA THR A 126 15.44 8.35 -4.79
C THR A 126 14.94 7.39 -5.87
N ASN A 127 15.57 7.45 -7.05
CA ASN A 127 15.34 6.54 -8.17
C ASN A 127 13.86 6.26 -8.48
N LEU A 128 13.05 7.31 -8.70
CA LEU A 128 11.58 7.21 -8.88
C LEU A 128 11.11 6.15 -9.90
N ALA A 129 11.93 5.87 -10.92
CA ALA A 129 11.65 4.84 -11.91
C ALA A 129 11.69 3.40 -11.34
N THR A 130 12.47 3.13 -10.30
CA THR A 130 12.65 1.78 -9.75
C THR A 130 12.28 1.68 -8.27
N ASN A 131 12.11 2.79 -7.56
CA ASN A 131 11.75 2.79 -6.16
C ASN A 131 10.27 2.31 -5.98
N PRO A 132 10.04 1.17 -5.31
CA PRO A 132 8.69 0.63 -5.10
C PRO A 132 7.84 1.51 -4.16
N TYR A 133 8.47 2.44 -3.42
CA TYR A 133 7.80 3.33 -2.48
C TYR A 133 7.56 4.75 -3.01
N ALA A 134 7.99 5.04 -4.24
CA ALA A 134 7.82 6.35 -4.85
C ALA A 134 6.35 6.77 -4.93
N PHE A 135 6.07 8.06 -4.73
CA PHE A 135 4.74 8.63 -4.90
C PHE A 135 4.39 8.79 -6.39
N THR A 136 4.27 7.68 -7.11
CA THR A 136 3.89 7.65 -8.54
C THR A 136 2.75 6.66 -8.74
N ARG A 137 1.92 6.89 -9.78
CA ARG A 137 0.83 5.97 -10.13
C ARG A 137 1.33 4.54 -10.30
N ARG A 138 2.41 4.36 -11.06
CA ARG A 138 2.99 3.04 -11.34
C ARG A 138 3.49 2.35 -10.08
N ALA A 139 4.29 3.03 -9.25
CA ALA A 139 4.84 2.43 -8.05
C ALA A 139 3.74 2.05 -7.03
N ILE A 140 2.76 2.92 -6.82
CA ILE A 140 1.69 2.67 -5.85
C ILE A 140 0.79 1.51 -6.24
N LEU A 141 0.35 1.45 -7.50
CA LEU A 141 -0.48 0.35 -7.98
C LEU A 141 0.29 -0.99 -7.96
N ALA A 142 1.56 -0.99 -8.40
CA ALA A 142 2.41 -2.17 -8.35
C ALA A 142 2.69 -2.63 -6.90
N ARG A 143 2.88 -1.70 -5.98
CA ARG A 143 3.07 -1.98 -4.54
C ARG A 143 1.83 -2.61 -3.93
N GLY A 144 0.64 -2.09 -4.24
CA GLY A 144 -0.63 -2.70 -3.82
C GLY A 144 -0.76 -4.17 -4.24
N GLN A 145 -0.48 -4.45 -5.52
CA GLN A 145 -0.49 -5.81 -6.07
C GLN A 145 0.57 -6.71 -5.41
N THR A 146 1.75 -6.18 -5.12
CA THR A 146 2.82 -6.90 -4.42
C THR A 146 2.40 -7.26 -2.99
N CYS A 147 1.81 -6.32 -2.26
CA CYS A 147 1.28 -6.55 -0.90
C CYS A 147 0.16 -7.61 -0.92
N LEU A 148 -0.81 -7.50 -1.83
CA LEU A 148 -1.90 -8.47 -1.95
C LEU A 148 -1.39 -9.86 -2.33
N LYS A 149 -0.46 -9.96 -3.28
CA LYS A 149 0.19 -11.23 -3.65
C LYS A 149 0.90 -11.86 -2.46
N SER A 150 1.63 -11.06 -1.68
CA SER A 150 2.32 -11.52 -0.48
C SER A 150 1.33 -12.13 0.51
N LEU A 151 0.23 -11.43 0.81
CA LEU A 151 -0.83 -11.93 1.69
C LEU A 151 -1.54 -13.16 1.13
N TYR A 152 -1.86 -13.20 -0.17
CA TYR A 152 -2.54 -14.33 -0.80
C TYR A 152 -1.80 -15.67 -0.60
N MET A 153 -0.47 -15.62 -0.58
CA MET A 153 0.40 -16.79 -0.43
C MET A 153 0.61 -17.23 1.02
N ARG A 154 0.06 -16.50 1.99
CA ARG A 154 0.22 -16.81 3.41
C ARG A 154 -0.68 -17.96 3.85
N PRO A 155 -0.25 -18.75 4.86
CA PRO A 155 -1.03 -19.89 5.37
C PRO A 155 -2.10 -19.50 6.39
N GLU A 156 -2.05 -18.28 6.94
CA GLU A 156 -3.02 -17.83 7.94
C GLU A 156 -4.44 -17.75 7.38
N LYS A 157 -5.44 -17.98 8.22
CA LYS A 157 -6.85 -17.86 7.84
C LYS A 157 -7.31 -16.42 7.76
N VAL A 158 -6.96 -15.63 8.77
CA VAL A 158 -7.31 -14.21 8.85
C VAL A 158 -6.07 -13.41 9.18
N ILE A 159 -5.82 -12.39 8.36
CA ILE A 159 -4.70 -11.46 8.55
C ILE A 159 -5.28 -10.07 8.80
N ALA A 160 -4.98 -9.50 9.97
CA ALA A 160 -5.27 -8.10 10.26
C ALA A 160 -4.17 -7.22 9.64
N VAL A 161 -4.56 -6.14 8.96
CA VAL A 161 -3.61 -5.23 8.32
C VAL A 161 -3.88 -3.80 8.77
N VAL A 162 -2.93 -3.17 9.46
CA VAL A 162 -3.04 -1.77 9.90
C VAL A 162 -2.24 -0.86 8.97
N SER A 163 -2.94 -0.03 8.20
CA SER A 163 -2.36 0.81 7.14
C SER A 163 -3.02 2.20 7.10
N HIS A 164 -2.94 2.89 5.96
CA HIS A 164 -3.30 4.30 5.79
C HIS A 164 -4.38 4.48 4.72
N SER A 165 -5.14 5.57 4.83
CA SER A 165 -6.30 5.79 3.96
C SER A 165 -5.96 5.95 2.49
N GLY A 166 -4.89 6.66 2.16
CA GLY A 166 -4.50 6.91 0.78
C GLY A 166 -4.18 5.60 0.09
N PHE A 167 -3.25 4.84 0.65
CA PHE A 167 -2.80 3.55 0.12
C PHE A 167 -3.92 2.51 0.03
N LEU A 168 -4.72 2.32 1.10
CA LEU A 168 -5.86 1.40 1.09
C LEU A 168 -6.85 1.73 -0.04
N ARG A 169 -7.11 3.02 -0.27
CA ARG A 169 -8.04 3.50 -1.29
C ARG A 169 -7.45 3.51 -2.70
N THR A 170 -6.16 3.80 -2.90
CA THR A 170 -5.55 3.85 -4.24
C THR A 170 -5.11 2.50 -4.78
N ALA A 171 -4.73 1.56 -3.91
CA ALA A 171 -3.90 0.44 -4.32
C ALA A 171 -4.34 -0.93 -3.80
N VAL A 172 -5.16 -0.97 -2.74
CA VAL A 172 -5.49 -2.24 -2.06
C VAL A 172 -6.94 -2.63 -2.26
N CYS A 173 -7.88 -1.77 -1.84
CA CYS A 173 -9.28 -2.16 -1.75
C CYS A 173 -10.26 -1.11 -2.28
N HIS A 174 -9.81 0.06 -2.74
CA HIS A 174 -10.68 1.07 -3.36
C HIS A 174 -11.82 1.59 -2.46
N ARG A 175 -11.71 1.43 -1.13
CA ARG A 175 -12.70 1.91 -0.16
C ARG A 175 -12.14 3.07 0.65
N ARG A 176 -13.03 3.94 1.12
CA ARG A 176 -12.66 4.96 2.11
C ARG A 176 -12.74 4.40 3.52
N PHE A 177 -11.86 4.90 4.37
CA PHE A 177 -11.78 4.56 5.78
C PHE A 177 -11.82 5.83 6.60
N PHE A 178 -12.68 5.88 7.61
CA PHE A 178 -12.55 6.80 8.72
C PHE A 178 -11.39 6.37 9.64
N ASN A 179 -10.91 7.27 10.48
CA ASN A 179 -9.83 6.95 11.43
C ASN A 179 -10.27 5.81 12.36
N ALA A 180 -9.38 4.83 12.56
CA ALA A 180 -9.65 3.65 13.38
C ALA A 180 -10.92 2.87 12.97
N ASP A 181 -11.27 2.89 11.69
CA ASP A 181 -12.32 2.02 11.14
C ASP A 181 -11.68 0.80 10.46
N TRP A 182 -12.48 -0.26 10.33
CA TRP A 182 -12.04 -1.56 9.82
C TRP A 182 -13.05 -2.14 8.83
N ARG A 183 -12.57 -2.95 7.89
CA ARG A 183 -13.38 -3.62 6.86
C ARG A 183 -12.83 -5.02 6.61
N VAL A 184 -13.70 -5.94 6.21
CA VAL A 184 -13.32 -7.34 5.98
C VAL A 184 -13.43 -7.66 4.50
N PHE A 185 -12.44 -8.36 3.96
CA PHE A 185 -12.37 -8.72 2.56
C PHE A 185 -11.93 -10.16 2.38
N ASP A 186 -12.49 -10.82 1.37
CA ASP A 186 -11.91 -12.04 0.79
C ASP A 186 -11.26 -11.70 -0.55
N PHE A 187 -10.37 -12.57 -1.02
CA PHE A 187 -9.92 -12.51 -2.42
C PHE A 187 -11.06 -12.91 -3.36
N ASP A 188 -11.31 -12.08 -4.37
CA ASP A 188 -12.37 -12.30 -5.35
C ASP A 188 -11.85 -13.21 -6.48
N GLU A 189 -11.81 -14.52 -6.22
CA GLU A 189 -11.29 -15.53 -7.15
C GLU A 189 -11.94 -15.44 -8.55
N GLU A 190 -13.23 -15.09 -8.61
CA GLU A 190 -13.95 -14.93 -9.89
C GLU A 190 -13.45 -13.70 -10.66
N ALA A 191 -13.30 -12.56 -9.98
CA ALA A 191 -12.79 -11.33 -10.59
C ALA A 191 -11.30 -11.46 -10.96
N MET A 192 -10.50 -12.14 -10.13
CA MET A 192 -9.09 -12.41 -10.41
C MET A 192 -8.91 -13.26 -11.67
N GLU A 193 -9.69 -14.34 -11.81
CA GLU A 193 -9.68 -15.18 -13.01
C GLU A 193 -10.19 -14.40 -14.25
N GLU A 194 -11.18 -13.53 -14.10
CA GLU A 194 -11.63 -12.65 -15.19
C GLU A 194 -10.53 -11.67 -15.62
N SER A 195 -9.85 -11.05 -14.67
CA SER A 195 -8.73 -10.13 -14.91
C SER A 195 -7.60 -10.81 -15.67
N LYS A 196 -7.25 -12.04 -15.26
CA LYS A 196 -6.28 -12.87 -15.96
C LYS A 196 -6.69 -13.19 -17.40
N ARG A 197 -7.96 -13.56 -17.64
CA ARG A 197 -8.47 -13.81 -19.00
C ARG A 197 -8.40 -12.57 -19.89
N LYS A 198 -8.49 -11.36 -19.32
CA LYS A 198 -8.36 -10.09 -20.03
C LYS A 198 -6.91 -9.68 -20.28
N GLY A 199 -5.94 -10.40 -19.71
CA GLY A 199 -4.53 -10.04 -19.77
C GLY A 199 -4.21 -8.76 -18.99
N GLU A 200 -4.98 -8.48 -17.93
CA GLU A 200 -4.73 -7.38 -17.01
C GLU A 200 -3.61 -7.73 -16.01
N GLY A 201 -3.18 -6.77 -15.19
CA GLY A 201 -2.08 -6.94 -14.25
C GLY A 201 -0.69 -6.87 -14.89
N LEU A 202 0.34 -7.06 -14.07
CA LEU A 202 1.73 -7.03 -14.54
C LEU A 202 1.98 -8.24 -15.44
N ASP A 203 2.53 -7.99 -16.64
CA ASP A 203 2.82 -9.00 -17.67
C ASP A 203 1.61 -9.87 -18.09
N GLY A 204 0.38 -9.42 -17.80
CA GLY A 204 -0.86 -10.14 -18.13
C GLY A 204 -1.20 -11.30 -17.20
N GLU A 205 -0.58 -11.38 -16.03
CA GLU A 205 -0.80 -12.48 -15.06
C GLU A 205 -2.10 -12.36 -14.24
N GLY A 206 -2.88 -11.29 -14.45
CA GLY A 206 -4.07 -10.95 -13.67
C GLY A 206 -3.75 -10.08 -12.46
N GLU A 207 -4.77 -9.39 -11.95
CA GLU A 207 -4.70 -8.62 -10.71
C GLU A 207 -5.20 -9.44 -9.50
N PHE A 208 -4.64 -9.17 -8.33
CA PHE A 208 -5.22 -9.56 -7.05
C PHE A 208 -6.32 -8.57 -6.70
N LEU A 209 -7.54 -9.09 -6.53
CA LEU A 209 -8.75 -8.30 -6.32
C LEU A 209 -9.44 -8.75 -5.03
N LEU A 210 -10.00 -7.79 -4.32
CA LEU A 210 -10.67 -8.01 -3.04
C LEU A 210 -12.17 -7.75 -3.14
N LYS A 211 -12.94 -8.62 -2.49
CA LYS A 211 -14.38 -8.49 -2.31
C LYS A 211 -14.69 -8.20 -0.85
N GLU A 212 -15.29 -7.05 -0.59
CA GLU A 212 -15.69 -6.65 0.75
C GLU A 212 -16.84 -7.53 1.25
N TRP A 213 -16.83 -7.86 2.54
CA TRP A 213 -17.97 -8.50 3.19
C TRP A 213 -19.17 -7.56 3.22
N LYS A 214 -20.34 -8.11 2.89
CA LYS A 214 -21.60 -7.36 2.80
C LYS A 214 -21.87 -6.52 4.05
N GLU A 215 -21.59 -7.05 5.24
CA GLU A 215 -21.82 -6.36 6.51
C GLU A 215 -21.01 -5.06 6.61
N THR A 216 -19.70 -5.09 6.34
CA THR A 216 -18.87 -3.87 6.43
C THR A 216 -19.12 -2.93 5.25
N GLU A 217 -19.50 -3.45 4.09
CA GLU A 217 -19.88 -2.64 2.94
C GLU A 217 -21.16 -1.83 3.24
N GLU A 218 -22.21 -2.50 3.69
CA GLU A 218 -23.52 -1.90 3.96
C GLU A 218 -23.48 -0.94 5.16
N ASN A 219 -22.61 -1.17 6.15
CA ASN A 219 -22.50 -0.31 7.32
C ASN A 219 -21.56 0.87 7.11
N GLY A 220 -20.63 0.80 6.15
CA GLY A 220 -19.57 1.80 6.00
C GLY A 220 -18.44 1.54 6.98
N GLY A 221 -17.89 0.33 6.96
CA GLY A 221 -16.92 -0.17 7.94
C GLY A 221 -17.58 -0.84 9.14
N GLY A 222 -16.80 -1.60 9.89
CA GLY A 222 -17.23 -2.27 11.11
C GLY A 222 -17.48 -1.30 12.27
N MET A 223 -16.95 -0.06 12.20
CA MET A 223 -17.37 1.04 13.07
C MET A 223 -18.60 1.79 12.54
N GLY A 224 -18.96 1.59 11.26
CA GLY A 224 -20.02 2.33 10.58
C GLY A 224 -19.73 3.82 10.37
N ARG A 225 -18.45 4.22 10.31
CA ARG A 225 -18.02 5.63 10.25
C ARG A 225 -17.51 6.03 8.87
N SER A 226 -17.17 5.06 8.04
CA SER A 226 -16.58 5.27 6.74
C SER A 226 -17.62 5.52 5.65
N GLU A 227 -17.25 6.33 4.66
CA GLU A 227 -18.06 6.49 3.45
C GLU A 227 -18.23 5.14 2.73
N LYS A 228 -19.44 4.87 2.26
CA LYS A 228 -19.79 3.61 1.57
C LYS A 228 -19.45 3.69 0.09
N GLY A 229 -19.23 2.53 -0.51
CA GLY A 229 -19.05 2.38 -1.96
C GLY A 229 -17.61 2.23 -2.42
N ILE A 230 -17.48 1.92 -3.71
CA ILE A 230 -16.23 1.64 -4.41
C ILE A 230 -15.77 2.90 -5.14
N ILE A 231 -14.58 3.39 -4.83
CA ILE A 231 -14.01 4.58 -5.45
C ILE A 231 -12.99 4.17 -6.49
N LYS A 232 -13.25 4.49 -7.76
CA LYS A 232 -12.28 4.26 -8.84
C LYS A 232 -11.02 5.08 -8.60
N VAL A 233 -9.88 4.50 -8.94
CA VAL A 233 -8.60 5.22 -8.99
C VAL A 233 -8.65 6.25 -10.11
N LEU A 234 -8.37 7.51 -9.79
CA LEU A 234 -8.40 8.64 -10.71
C LEU A 234 -6.97 9.11 -11.03
N PRO A 235 -6.71 9.70 -12.22
CA PRO A 235 -5.41 10.29 -12.52
C PRO A 235 -4.97 11.36 -11.50
N THR A 236 -5.93 12.11 -10.92
CA THR A 236 -5.69 13.14 -9.90
C THR A 236 -5.26 12.60 -8.54
N ASP A 237 -5.25 11.27 -8.37
CA ASP A 237 -4.82 10.63 -7.13
C ASP A 237 -3.29 10.58 -6.96
N PHE A 238 -2.57 10.87 -8.04
CA PHE A 238 -1.12 10.80 -8.13
C PHE A 238 -0.59 12.14 -8.65
N PRO A 239 0.68 12.47 -8.41
CA PRO A 239 1.29 13.61 -9.09
C PRO A 239 1.26 13.38 -10.61
N PRO A 240 1.29 14.45 -11.42
CA PRO A 240 1.44 14.34 -12.87
C PRO A 240 2.65 13.45 -13.19
N ASP A 241 2.55 12.62 -14.22
CA ASP A 241 3.65 11.77 -14.65
C ASP A 241 4.83 12.66 -15.12
N GLU A 242 5.76 12.99 -14.24
CA GLU A 242 7.01 13.71 -14.58
C GLU A 242 8.03 12.78 -15.28
N VAL A 243 7.65 11.52 -15.52
CA VAL A 243 8.56 10.44 -15.93
C VAL A 243 8.09 9.73 -17.20
N ASP A 244 7.39 10.42 -18.08
CA ASP A 244 7.47 10.13 -19.51
C ASP A 244 8.26 11.28 -20.13
N GLY A 245 9.57 11.11 -20.25
CA GLY A 245 10.36 11.98 -21.12
C GLY A 245 9.72 11.97 -22.49
N GLU A 246 9.28 13.14 -22.95
CA GLU A 246 8.72 13.44 -24.26
C GLU A 246 8.70 12.25 -25.23
N ALA A 247 7.58 11.53 -25.28
CA ALA A 247 7.19 10.92 -26.54
C ALA A 247 6.86 12.09 -27.48
N VAL A 248 7.89 12.65 -28.12
CA VAL A 248 7.71 13.46 -29.31
C VAL A 248 6.90 12.59 -30.27
N ASP A 249 5.66 13.00 -30.53
CA ASP A 249 4.84 12.45 -31.61
C ASP A 249 5.69 12.46 -32.88
N GLU A 250 6.24 11.30 -33.26
CA GLU A 250 6.83 11.12 -34.58
C GLU A 250 5.69 11.26 -35.58
N VAL A 251 5.59 12.46 -36.18
CA VAL A 251 4.79 12.72 -37.37
C VAL A 251 5.11 11.64 -38.41
N PRO A 252 4.13 10.86 -38.91
CA PRO A 252 4.41 9.77 -39.85
C PRO A 252 4.83 10.35 -41.20
N GLY A 253 6.14 10.43 -41.45
CA GLY A 253 6.61 10.90 -42.75
C GLY A 253 8.05 11.36 -42.84
N HIS A 254 9.03 10.67 -42.25
CA HIS A 254 10.43 10.86 -42.68
C HIS A 254 11.39 9.70 -42.35
N LYS A 255 10.96 8.44 -42.46
CA LYS A 255 11.87 7.28 -42.42
C LYS A 255 12.21 6.78 -43.83
N VAL A 256 13.00 7.56 -44.57
CA VAL A 256 13.77 7.03 -45.74
C VAL A 256 15.22 7.54 -45.79
N ALA A 257 15.57 8.63 -45.10
CA ALA A 257 16.87 9.28 -45.31
C ALA A 257 17.99 8.93 -44.30
N GLN A 258 17.72 8.13 -43.25
CA GLN A 258 18.71 7.86 -42.19
C GLN A 258 19.30 6.43 -42.17
N TRP A 259 18.73 5.49 -42.91
CA TRP A 259 19.31 4.13 -43.03
C TRP A 259 20.48 4.09 -44.02
N GLU A 260 20.40 4.82 -45.14
CA GLU A 260 21.45 4.82 -46.19
C GLU A 260 22.78 5.49 -45.77
N LYS A 261 22.77 6.30 -44.70
CA LYS A 261 24.02 6.92 -44.17
C LYS A 261 24.77 6.04 -43.18
N ARG A 262 24.11 5.07 -42.54
CA ARG A 262 24.76 4.17 -41.57
C ARG A 262 25.50 3.01 -42.23
N GLU A 263 25.01 2.50 -43.36
CA GLU A 263 25.70 1.43 -44.11
C GLU A 263 26.93 1.92 -44.89
N LYS A 264 26.95 3.18 -45.37
CA LYS A 264 28.14 3.74 -46.02
C LYS A 264 29.33 3.95 -45.07
N PHE A 265 29.08 4.24 -43.80
CA PHE A 265 30.15 4.48 -42.83
C PHE A 265 30.80 3.18 -42.31
N GLN A 266 30.06 2.06 -42.29
CA GLN A 266 30.61 0.74 -41.93
C GLN A 266 31.36 0.06 -43.08
N ALA A 267 31.04 0.37 -44.35
CA ALA A 267 31.74 -0.19 -45.51
C ALA A 267 33.12 0.44 -45.78
N GLU A 268 33.38 1.68 -45.31
CA GLU A 268 34.67 2.36 -45.50
C GLU A 268 35.72 2.04 -44.43
N GLN A 269 35.32 1.55 -43.25
CA GLN A 269 36.29 1.16 -42.19
C GLN A 269 36.87 -0.26 -42.36
N LEU A 270 36.30 -1.10 -43.22
CA LEU A 270 36.80 -2.47 -43.46
C LEU A 270 37.75 -2.60 -44.67
N LYS A 271 38.13 -1.49 -45.33
CA LYS A 271 39.13 -1.48 -46.41
C LYS A 271 40.51 -0.92 -46.01
N GLY A 272 40.73 -0.65 -44.72
CA GLY A 272 41.98 -0.08 -44.21
C GLY A 272 42.92 -1.06 -43.48
N CYS A 273 42.63 -2.36 -43.49
CA CYS A 273 43.50 -3.40 -42.93
C CYS A 273 43.57 -4.60 -43.86
N ALA A 274 44.40 -4.47 -44.91
CA ALA A 274 45.06 -5.55 -45.62
C ALA A 274 46.33 -4.97 -46.27
#